data_AF-A0A8K9Y503-F1
#
_entry.id   AF-A0A8K9Y503-F1
#
_cell.length_a   1.000
_cell.length_b   1.000
_cell.length_c   1.000
_cell.angle_alpha   90.00
_cell.angle_beta   90.00
_cell.angle_gamma   90.00
#
_symmetry.space_group_name_H-M   'P 1'
#
loop_
_entity.id
_entity.type
_entity.pdbx_description
1 polymer ?
#
loop_
_entity_poly.entity_id
_entity_poly.type
_entity_poly.pdbx_seq_one_letter_code
_entity_poly.pdbx_strand_id
1 'polypeptide(L)'
;MGGAVVDDEPSDVKAPDGGWGWAVLAGGFVITGFSYAFPKAVSVFFKELIREFGVGYSDCAWISSILLAMLYGTGPLCSVLVNKFGCRPVMMVGGLFASLGMVLASLATSIIHIYICTGVITGLGLALNFQPSLIMLNRYFSEKRPLANGLSAAGSPVALCCLSPLGQVLQYHYGWRGGFLILGGLLLNCCACGALMRPLVGPKKPQDQELQAVGEAERKLKPKKKLLDFSVFKDRGFLIYAIAASIMVLGLFVPPVFVVSYAKEMGNEDTKSALLLTILGFIDIFARPTCGLIAGMKWVRPRCVYLFSFAILFNGITDVISSQATDYPGLVVFCIFFGLSYGMVGALQFEVLMAIVGTKKFSSALGLVLLMEAIAVLVGPPGAGQYTGRRIWLVLGLGLWLGLGINRAVDVKLGLSRAVDVRLGLSRAVDVRLGLSRAVDVRLGLSRAVDVRLGLSRAVDVRLGLSRAVDVRLGLSRAVDVRLGLSRAVDVRLGLSRAVDVRLGLSRAVDVRLGLSRAVDVRLGLSRAVDVRLGLSRAVDVRLGLSRAVDVRLGRGREVEPWGWG
;
A
#
# COMPACT_ATOMS: atom_id res chain seq x y z
N MET A 1 -15.31 -0.30 -19.69
CA MET A 1 -15.27 -1.38 -20.70
C MET A 1 -14.09 -2.26 -20.33
N GLY A 2 -14.30 -3.19 -19.40
CA GLY A 2 -13.26 -4.02 -18.83
C GLY A 2 -13.10 -5.32 -19.59
N GLY A 3 -11.96 -5.49 -20.24
CA GLY A 3 -11.50 -6.76 -20.81
C GLY A 3 -10.55 -7.43 -19.82
N ALA A 4 -11.08 -8.29 -18.95
CA ALA A 4 -10.28 -9.37 -18.39
C ALA A 4 -10.26 -10.48 -19.44
N VAL A 5 -9.08 -11.05 -19.70
CA VAL A 5 -8.88 -12.06 -20.74
C VAL A 5 -9.70 -13.28 -20.36
N VAL A 6 -10.76 -13.45 -21.11
CA VAL A 6 -11.37 -14.71 -21.44
C VAL A 6 -11.52 -14.62 -22.94
N ASP A 7 -10.60 -15.27 -23.66
CA ASP A 7 -10.71 -15.59 -25.08
C ASP A 7 -11.19 -14.44 -25.99
N ASP A 8 -10.24 -13.74 -26.63
CA ASP A 8 -10.45 -13.12 -27.96
C ASP A 8 -10.58 -14.20 -29.06
N GLU A 9 -11.06 -15.40 -28.73
CA GLU A 9 -11.79 -16.22 -29.70
C GLU A 9 -13.25 -15.82 -29.52
N PRO A 10 -13.98 -15.47 -30.59
CA PRO A 10 -15.40 -15.21 -30.47
C PRO A 10 -16.02 -16.46 -29.86
N SER A 11 -16.42 -16.39 -28.59
CA SER A 11 -17.27 -17.42 -28.05
C SER A 11 -18.53 -17.35 -28.89
N ASP A 12 -18.77 -18.35 -29.73
CA ASP A 12 -19.98 -18.47 -30.58
C ASP A 12 -21.31 -18.43 -29.79
N VAL A 13 -21.23 -18.25 -28.46
CA VAL A 13 -22.34 -18.12 -27.52
C VAL A 13 -22.45 -16.68 -27.06
N LYS A 14 -23.53 -16.01 -27.48
CA LYS A 14 -23.92 -14.68 -26.99
C LYS A 14 -24.17 -14.73 -25.48
N ALA A 15 -23.62 -13.78 -24.74
CA ALA A 15 -23.86 -13.68 -23.30
C ALA A 15 -25.37 -13.46 -23.02
N PRO A 16 -25.97 -14.20 -22.08
CA PRO A 16 -27.41 -14.13 -21.82
C PRO A 16 -27.86 -12.84 -21.09
N ASP A 17 -26.96 -12.12 -20.39
CA ASP A 17 -27.25 -10.86 -19.68
C ASP A 17 -28.48 -10.89 -18.73
N GLY A 18 -28.85 -12.09 -18.29
CA GLY A 18 -30.02 -12.41 -17.49
C GLY A 18 -30.20 -13.92 -17.23
N GLY A 19 -31.38 -14.32 -16.75
CA GLY A 19 -31.71 -15.73 -16.46
C GLY A 19 -30.77 -16.36 -15.44
N TRP A 20 -30.13 -17.48 -15.81
CA TRP A 20 -29.18 -18.19 -14.95
C TRP A 20 -27.94 -17.34 -14.57
N GLY A 21 -27.66 -16.26 -15.30
CA GLY A 21 -26.63 -15.29 -14.93
C GLY A 21 -26.83 -14.69 -13.52
N TRP A 22 -28.08 -14.54 -13.06
CA TRP A 22 -28.37 -14.08 -11.70
C TRP A 22 -28.06 -15.13 -10.63
N ALA A 23 -28.23 -16.41 -10.92
CA ALA A 23 -27.81 -17.50 -10.03
C ALA A 23 -26.28 -17.58 -9.95
N VAL A 24 -25.59 -17.39 -11.08
CA VAL A 24 -24.13 -17.27 -11.15
C VAL A 24 -23.64 -16.06 -10.35
N LEU A 25 -24.32 -14.91 -10.45
CA LEU A 25 -24.04 -13.72 -9.65
C LEU A 25 -24.19 -14.00 -8.15
N ALA A 26 -25.26 -14.67 -7.73
CA ALA A 26 -25.48 -15.02 -6.32
C ALA A 26 -24.38 -15.94 -5.78
N GLY A 27 -23.97 -16.94 -6.57
CA GLY A 27 -22.82 -17.78 -6.23
C GLY A 27 -21.51 -16.99 -6.16
N GLY A 28 -21.28 -16.08 -7.12
CA GLY A 28 -20.13 -15.18 -7.14
C GLY A 28 -20.08 -14.23 -5.95
N PHE A 29 -21.24 -13.70 -5.52
CA PHE A 29 -21.38 -12.85 -4.35
C PHE A 29 -20.92 -13.56 -3.07
N VAL A 30 -21.40 -14.78 -2.84
CA VAL A 30 -21.03 -15.58 -1.66
C VAL A 30 -19.54 -15.93 -1.69
N ILE A 31 -19.03 -16.38 -2.84
CA ILE A 31 -17.61 -16.75 -3.01
C ILE A 31 -16.69 -15.55 -2.81
N THR A 32 -17.02 -14.41 -3.41
CA THR A 32 -16.26 -13.16 -3.22
C THR A 32 -16.31 -12.73 -1.76
N GLY A 33 -17.48 -12.89 -1.13
CA GLY A 33 -17.70 -12.72 0.30
C GLY A 33 -16.70 -13.48 1.14
N PHE A 34 -16.73 -14.81 1.08
CA PHE A 34 -15.80 -15.66 1.82
C PHE A 34 -14.34 -15.38 1.45
N SER A 35 -14.00 -15.20 0.18
CA SER A 35 -12.60 -15.07 -0.24
C SER A 35 -11.91 -13.85 0.38
N TYR A 36 -12.58 -12.69 0.43
CA TYR A 36 -11.99 -11.45 0.97
C TYR A 36 -12.27 -11.20 2.46
N ALA A 37 -13.44 -11.63 2.97
CA ALA A 37 -13.81 -11.38 4.36
C ALA A 37 -13.20 -12.40 5.33
N PHE A 38 -13.09 -13.66 4.91
CA PHE A 38 -12.64 -14.75 5.79
C PHE A 38 -11.26 -14.51 6.40
N PRO A 39 -10.20 -14.14 5.65
CA PRO A 39 -8.90 -13.83 6.26
C PRO A 39 -8.96 -12.76 7.35
N LYS A 40 -9.86 -11.78 7.23
CA LYS A 40 -10.04 -10.73 8.24
C LYS A 40 -10.86 -11.26 9.42
N ALA A 41 -11.92 -12.02 9.17
CA ALA A 41 -12.76 -12.59 10.22
C ALA A 41 -12.03 -13.60 11.11
N VAL A 42 -11.06 -14.35 10.57
CA VAL A 42 -10.20 -15.27 11.35
C VAL A 42 -9.40 -14.52 12.44
N SER A 43 -9.14 -13.22 12.28
CA SER A 43 -8.44 -12.42 13.28
C SER A 43 -9.14 -12.33 14.64
N VAL A 44 -10.46 -12.58 14.68
CA VAL A 44 -11.24 -12.60 15.93
C VAL A 44 -10.71 -13.66 16.91
N PHE A 45 -10.18 -14.77 16.38
CA PHE A 45 -9.62 -15.89 17.13
C PHE A 45 -8.16 -15.68 17.58
N PHE A 46 -7.47 -14.65 17.08
CA PHE A 46 -6.02 -14.48 17.31
C PHE A 46 -5.66 -14.39 18.79
N LYS A 47 -6.44 -13.66 19.59
CA LYS A 47 -6.19 -13.54 21.04
C LYS A 47 -6.22 -14.90 21.74
N GLU A 48 -7.05 -15.83 21.29
CA GLU A 48 -7.14 -17.17 21.87
C GLU A 48 -5.99 -18.07 21.41
N LEU A 49 -5.60 -17.96 20.13
CA LEU A 49 -4.44 -18.68 19.60
C LEU A 49 -3.14 -18.24 20.28
N ILE A 50 -3.00 -16.94 20.57
CA ILE A 50 -1.88 -16.39 21.35
C ILE A 50 -1.82 -17.03 22.74
N ARG A 51 -2.96 -17.18 23.41
CA ARG A 51 -3.06 -17.78 24.75
C ARG A 51 -2.75 -19.28 24.74
N GLU A 52 -3.30 -20.03 23.78
CA GLU A 52 -3.13 -21.48 23.68
C GLU A 52 -1.68 -21.87 23.33
N PHE A 53 -1.08 -21.19 22.34
CA PHE A 53 0.24 -21.56 21.82
C PHE A 53 1.39 -20.75 22.44
N GLY A 54 1.10 -19.73 23.25
CA GLY A 54 2.12 -18.86 23.87
C GLY A 54 2.93 -18.05 22.85
N VAL A 55 2.33 -17.69 21.71
CA VAL A 55 2.98 -17.01 20.57
C VAL A 55 2.67 -15.52 20.52
N GLY A 56 3.42 -14.74 19.74
CA GLY A 56 3.20 -13.30 19.59
C GLY A 56 2.09 -12.91 18.61
N TYR A 57 1.78 -11.61 18.55
CA TYR A 57 0.85 -11.05 17.55
C TYR A 57 1.36 -11.21 16.11
N SER A 58 2.68 -11.09 15.90
CA SER A 58 3.30 -11.35 14.60
C SER A 58 3.04 -12.76 14.10
N ASP A 59 3.14 -13.75 14.99
CA ASP A 59 2.92 -15.16 14.67
C ASP A 59 1.48 -15.40 14.23
N CYS A 60 0.49 -14.91 14.97
CA CYS A 60 -0.91 -15.05 14.54
C CYS A 60 -1.22 -14.29 13.23
N ALA A 61 -0.59 -13.13 13.00
CA ALA A 61 -0.79 -12.36 11.78
C ALA A 61 -0.27 -13.07 10.53
N TRP A 62 0.71 -13.98 10.64
CA TRP A 62 1.13 -14.85 9.53
C TRP A 62 -0.04 -15.68 8.99
N ILE A 63 -1.01 -16.08 9.81
CA ILE A 63 -2.17 -16.88 9.36
C ILE A 63 -2.96 -16.13 8.28
N SER A 64 -3.43 -14.92 8.59
CA SER A 64 -4.21 -14.11 7.64
C SER A 64 -3.37 -13.67 6.45
N SER A 65 -2.08 -13.36 6.66
CA SER A 65 -1.18 -12.96 5.59
C SER A 65 -0.87 -14.06 4.60
N ILE A 66 -0.59 -15.28 5.06
CA ILE A 66 -0.40 -16.44 4.17
C ILE A 66 -1.69 -16.71 3.41
N LEU A 67 -2.84 -16.67 4.08
CA LEU A 67 -4.14 -16.90 3.45
C LEU A 67 -4.42 -15.89 2.32
N LEU A 68 -4.24 -14.59 2.57
CA LEU A 68 -4.37 -13.53 1.55
C LEU A 68 -3.30 -13.62 0.45
N ALA A 69 -2.05 -13.94 0.80
CA ALA A 69 -0.98 -14.11 -0.19
C ALA A 69 -1.27 -15.28 -1.13
N MET A 70 -1.84 -16.38 -0.62
CA MET A 70 -2.28 -17.50 -1.45
C MET A 70 -3.47 -17.11 -2.34
N LEU A 71 -4.42 -16.32 -1.82
CA LEU A 71 -5.55 -15.80 -2.60
C LEU A 71 -5.10 -15.00 -3.83
N TYR A 72 -4.11 -14.12 -3.68
CA TYR A 72 -3.62 -13.27 -4.77
C TYR A 72 -2.52 -13.94 -5.63
N GLY A 73 -1.64 -14.71 -5.01
CA GLY A 73 -0.43 -15.25 -5.64
C GLY A 73 -0.68 -16.45 -6.56
N THR A 74 -1.79 -17.18 -6.36
CA THR A 74 -2.09 -18.41 -7.12
C THR A 74 -2.90 -18.18 -8.40
N GLY A 75 -3.09 -16.93 -8.81
CA GLY A 75 -3.82 -16.58 -10.04
C GLY A 75 -3.38 -17.34 -11.31
N PRO A 76 -2.06 -17.42 -11.63
CA PRO A 76 -1.58 -18.19 -12.79
C PRO A 76 -1.88 -19.69 -12.70
N LEU A 77 -1.73 -20.27 -11.51
CA LEU A 77 -2.05 -21.67 -11.26
C LEU A 77 -3.54 -21.95 -11.50
N CYS A 78 -4.41 -21.09 -10.97
CA CYS A 78 -5.84 -21.20 -11.17
C CYS A 78 -6.22 -21.08 -12.66
N SER A 79 -5.58 -20.18 -13.40
CA SER A 79 -5.81 -20.02 -14.85
C SER A 79 -5.50 -21.31 -15.62
N VAL A 80 -4.35 -21.96 -15.34
CA VAL A 80 -3.99 -23.24 -15.96
C VAL A 80 -5.01 -24.33 -15.64
N LEU A 81 -5.45 -24.42 -14.38
CA LEU A 81 -6.42 -25.42 -13.94
C LEU A 81 -7.78 -25.22 -14.59
N VAL A 82 -8.26 -23.97 -14.66
CA VAL A 82 -9.54 -23.64 -15.32
C VAL A 82 -9.49 -23.93 -16.82
N ASN A 83 -8.36 -23.66 -17.48
CA ASN A 83 -8.23 -23.94 -18.90
C ASN A 83 -8.22 -25.45 -19.19
N LYS A 84 -7.68 -26.26 -18.28
CA LYS A 84 -7.59 -27.72 -18.44
C LYS A 84 -8.87 -28.45 -18.03
N PHE A 85 -9.50 -28.03 -16.94
CA PHE A 85 -10.61 -28.77 -16.30
C PHE A 85 -11.95 -28.02 -16.34
N GLY A 86 -11.97 -26.74 -16.71
CA GLY A 86 -13.16 -25.88 -16.67
C GLY A 86 -13.39 -25.22 -15.30
N CYS A 87 -14.26 -24.21 -15.26
CA CYS A 87 -14.49 -23.42 -14.03
C CYS A 87 -15.19 -24.22 -12.92
N ARG A 88 -16.24 -24.98 -13.26
CA ARG A 88 -17.08 -25.70 -12.27
C ARG A 88 -16.30 -26.69 -11.39
N PRO A 89 -15.56 -27.67 -11.94
CA PRO A 89 -14.85 -28.64 -11.10
C PRO A 89 -13.71 -27.99 -10.31
N VAL A 90 -13.03 -26.97 -10.87
CA VAL A 90 -11.97 -26.24 -10.15
C VAL A 90 -12.53 -25.55 -8.91
N MET A 91 -13.70 -24.92 -9.01
CA MET A 91 -14.34 -24.26 -7.88
C MET A 91 -14.86 -25.27 -6.84
N MET A 92 -15.45 -26.39 -7.26
CA MET A 92 -15.87 -27.45 -6.34
C MET A 92 -14.68 -28.02 -5.56
N VAL A 93 -13.56 -28.30 -6.24
CA VAL A 93 -12.33 -28.73 -5.56
C VAL A 93 -11.79 -27.64 -4.65
N GLY A 94 -11.81 -26.37 -5.08
CA GLY A 94 -11.43 -25.23 -4.26
C GLY A 94 -12.22 -25.16 -2.95
N GLY A 95 -13.54 -25.35 -2.99
CA GLY A 95 -14.38 -25.34 -1.79
C GLY A 95 -14.08 -26.50 -0.84
N LEU A 96 -13.80 -27.69 -1.39
CA LEU A 96 -13.36 -28.85 -0.60
C LEU A 96 -12.02 -28.59 0.07
N PHE A 97 -11.05 -27.99 -0.64
CA PHE A 97 -9.77 -27.60 -0.06
C PHE A 97 -9.94 -26.54 1.03
N ALA A 98 -10.79 -25.53 0.80
CA ALA A 98 -11.08 -24.48 1.77
C ALA A 98 -11.65 -25.05 3.08
N SER A 99 -12.63 -25.96 2.96
CA SER A 99 -13.24 -26.67 4.07
C SER A 99 -12.24 -27.59 4.78
N LEU A 100 -11.52 -28.44 4.02
CA LEU A 100 -10.54 -29.38 4.56
C LEU A 100 -9.45 -28.66 5.35
N GLY A 101 -8.93 -27.54 4.85
CA GLY A 101 -7.93 -26.74 5.57
C GLY A 101 -8.44 -26.26 6.93
N MET A 102 -9.70 -25.82 7.04
CA MET A 102 -10.27 -25.40 8.32
C MET A 102 -10.58 -26.55 9.26
N VAL A 103 -11.06 -27.68 8.73
CA VAL A 103 -11.30 -28.90 9.53
C VAL A 103 -9.98 -29.44 10.08
N LEU A 104 -8.92 -29.51 9.28
CA LEU A 104 -7.60 -29.93 9.74
C LEU A 104 -7.01 -28.95 10.76
N ALA A 105 -7.23 -27.65 10.58
CA ALA A 105 -6.81 -26.64 11.55
C ALA A 105 -7.47 -26.80 12.91
N SER A 106 -8.71 -27.33 12.99
CA SER A 106 -9.38 -27.60 14.28
C SER A 106 -8.66 -28.65 15.13
N LEU A 107 -7.87 -29.51 14.49
CA LEU A 107 -7.08 -30.57 15.13
C LEU A 107 -5.62 -30.13 15.38
N ALA A 108 -5.30 -28.85 15.16
CA ALA A 108 -3.94 -28.37 15.26
C ALA A 108 -3.41 -28.37 16.71
N THR A 109 -2.17 -28.85 16.84
CA THR A 109 -1.40 -28.89 18.09
C THR A 109 -0.21 -27.93 18.07
N SER A 110 0.04 -27.25 16.96
CA SER A 110 1.12 -26.28 16.78
C SER A 110 0.68 -25.15 15.87
N ILE A 111 1.23 -23.94 16.07
CA ILE A 111 0.96 -22.77 15.23
C ILE A 111 1.36 -22.98 13.77
N ILE A 112 2.43 -23.76 13.52
CA ILE A 112 2.89 -24.09 12.16
C ILE A 112 1.83 -24.94 11.43
N HIS A 113 1.16 -25.84 12.17
CA HIS A 113 0.07 -26.64 11.62
C HIS A 113 -1.08 -25.72 11.17
N ILE A 114 -1.38 -24.67 11.94
CA ILE A 114 -2.38 -23.65 11.56
C ILE A 114 -1.93 -22.85 10.31
N TYR A 115 -0.65 -22.49 10.19
CA TYR A 115 -0.13 -21.82 8.99
C TYR A 115 -0.34 -22.65 7.72
N ILE A 116 -0.07 -23.95 7.79
CA ILE A 116 -0.24 -24.86 6.65
C ILE A 116 -1.73 -25.04 6.34
N CYS A 117 -2.55 -25.33 7.36
CA CYS A 117 -3.96 -25.64 7.17
C CYS A 117 -4.82 -24.42 6.84
N THR A 118 -4.87 -23.42 7.73
CA THR A 118 -5.68 -22.21 7.53
C THR A 118 -5.02 -21.24 6.55
N GLY A 119 -3.69 -21.12 6.55
CA GLY A 119 -2.99 -20.24 5.61
C GLY A 119 -2.94 -20.82 4.20
N VAL A 120 -2.19 -21.92 4.02
CA VAL A 120 -1.88 -22.45 2.68
C VAL A 120 -3.04 -23.20 2.06
N ILE A 121 -3.59 -24.22 2.74
CA ILE A 121 -4.63 -25.09 2.18
C ILE A 121 -5.93 -24.31 1.99
N THR A 122 -6.40 -23.61 3.04
CA THR A 122 -7.63 -22.81 2.93
C THR A 122 -7.45 -21.62 1.98
N GLY A 123 -6.30 -20.93 2.00
CA GLY A 123 -6.00 -19.85 1.06
C GLY A 123 -6.00 -20.30 -0.40
N LEU A 124 -5.38 -21.45 -0.71
CA LEU A 124 -5.43 -22.04 -2.05
C LEU A 124 -6.87 -22.39 -2.45
N GLY A 125 -7.64 -23.00 -1.54
CA GLY A 125 -9.05 -23.33 -1.77
C GLY A 125 -9.90 -22.10 -2.09
N LEU A 126 -9.71 -21.00 -1.35
CA LEU A 126 -10.38 -19.73 -1.62
C LEU A 126 -9.95 -19.12 -2.95
N ALA A 127 -8.68 -19.22 -3.33
CA ALA A 127 -8.20 -18.74 -4.64
C ALA A 127 -8.83 -19.48 -5.82
N LEU A 128 -8.92 -20.81 -5.71
CA LEU A 128 -9.55 -21.68 -6.70
C LEU A 128 -11.07 -21.47 -6.78
N ASN A 129 -11.70 -20.87 -5.78
CA ASN A 129 -13.09 -20.40 -5.87
C ASN A 129 -13.20 -19.00 -6.48
N PHE A 130 -12.39 -18.06 -6.00
CA PHE A 130 -12.51 -16.65 -6.33
C PHE A 130 -12.25 -16.38 -7.81
N GLN A 131 -11.11 -16.82 -8.34
CA GLN A 131 -10.68 -16.45 -9.68
C GLN A 131 -11.63 -16.99 -10.77
N PRO A 132 -12.10 -18.26 -10.74
CA PRO A 132 -13.01 -18.76 -11.76
C PRO A 132 -14.42 -18.17 -11.62
N SER A 133 -14.83 -17.75 -10.41
CA SER A 133 -16.12 -17.07 -10.21
C SER A 133 -16.18 -15.76 -11.00
N LEU A 134 -15.09 -14.99 -11.01
CA LEU A 134 -14.97 -13.77 -11.79
C LEU A 134 -14.96 -14.06 -13.30
N ILE A 135 -14.29 -15.13 -13.73
CA ILE A 135 -14.27 -15.55 -15.15
C ILE A 135 -15.70 -15.87 -15.61
N MET A 136 -16.42 -16.68 -14.84
CA MET A 136 -17.79 -17.08 -15.17
C MET A 136 -18.75 -15.90 -15.18
N LEU A 137 -18.63 -14.98 -14.22
CA LEU A 137 -19.48 -13.80 -14.17
C LEU A 137 -19.32 -12.92 -15.41
N ASN A 138 -18.08 -12.71 -15.86
CA ASN A 138 -17.78 -11.94 -17.07
C ASN A 138 -18.17 -12.64 -18.38
N ARG A 139 -18.34 -13.98 -18.37
CA ARG A 139 -18.91 -14.74 -19.50
C ARG A 139 -20.43 -14.63 -19.58
N TYR A 140 -21.12 -14.57 -18.44
CA TYR A 140 -22.59 -14.51 -18.38
C TYR A 140 -23.18 -13.13 -18.64
N PHE A 141 -22.45 -12.07 -18.30
CA PHE A 141 -22.86 -10.69 -18.55
C PHE A 141 -21.92 -10.06 -19.58
N SER A 142 -22.47 -9.31 -20.54
CA SER A 142 -21.71 -8.50 -21.49
C SER A 142 -22.03 -7.01 -21.33
N GLU A 143 -23.31 -6.65 -21.43
CA GLU A 143 -23.78 -5.27 -21.24
C GLU A 143 -23.79 -4.87 -19.76
N LYS A 144 -24.19 -5.80 -18.88
CA LYS A 144 -24.32 -5.54 -17.43
C LYS A 144 -23.08 -5.93 -16.63
N ARG A 145 -21.92 -6.12 -17.27
CA ARG A 145 -20.65 -6.50 -16.60
C ARG A 145 -20.27 -5.62 -15.41
N PRO A 146 -20.31 -4.27 -15.50
CA PRO A 146 -19.92 -3.42 -14.36
C PRO A 146 -20.86 -3.59 -13.17
N LEU A 147 -22.16 -3.74 -13.42
CA LEU A 147 -23.17 -3.98 -12.39
C LEU A 147 -22.94 -5.35 -11.72
N ALA A 148 -22.73 -6.39 -12.52
CA ALA A 148 -22.50 -7.74 -12.02
C ALA A 148 -21.22 -7.83 -11.17
N ASN A 149 -20.09 -7.31 -11.66
CA ASN A 149 -18.84 -7.27 -10.90
C ASN A 149 -18.97 -6.42 -9.63
N GLY A 150 -19.67 -5.27 -9.70
CA GLY A 150 -19.92 -4.41 -8.55
C GLY A 150 -20.74 -5.10 -7.45
N LEU A 151 -21.83 -5.77 -7.83
CA LEU A 151 -22.67 -6.55 -6.91
C LEU A 151 -21.89 -7.72 -6.31
N SER A 152 -21.16 -8.50 -7.11
CA SER A 152 -20.32 -9.59 -6.61
C SER A 152 -19.26 -9.09 -5.62
N ALA A 153 -18.62 -7.96 -5.91
CA ALA A 153 -17.62 -7.34 -5.03
C ALA A 153 -18.21 -6.84 -3.70
N ALA A 154 -19.47 -6.38 -3.70
CA ALA A 154 -20.18 -5.99 -2.48
C ALA A 154 -20.44 -7.17 -1.52
N GLY A 155 -20.29 -8.41 -1.99
CA GLY A 155 -20.35 -9.60 -1.13
C GLY A 155 -19.27 -9.63 -0.05
N SER A 156 -18.08 -9.09 -0.32
CA SER A 156 -16.96 -9.01 0.64
C SER A 156 -17.35 -8.28 1.94
N PRO A 157 -17.77 -7.00 1.90
CA PRO A 157 -18.12 -6.29 3.14
C PRO A 157 -19.35 -6.88 3.84
N VAL A 158 -20.34 -7.39 3.10
CA VAL A 158 -21.51 -8.07 3.71
C VAL A 158 -21.07 -9.32 4.48
N ALA A 159 -20.23 -10.16 3.88
CA ALA A 159 -19.70 -11.34 4.55
C ALA A 159 -18.87 -10.96 5.79
N LEU A 160 -18.10 -9.87 5.75
CA LEU A 160 -17.34 -9.41 6.90
C LEU A 160 -18.24 -9.00 8.08
N CYS A 161 -19.34 -8.29 7.80
CA CYS A 161 -20.34 -7.91 8.79
C CYS A 161 -20.99 -9.11 9.50
N CYS A 162 -21.19 -10.21 8.78
CA CYS A 162 -21.81 -11.41 9.34
C CYS A 162 -20.78 -12.32 10.01
N LEU A 163 -19.62 -12.53 9.37
CA LEU A 163 -18.60 -13.48 9.81
C LEU A 163 -17.85 -13.03 11.07
N SER A 164 -17.67 -11.72 11.29
CA SER A 164 -16.97 -11.24 12.48
C SER A 164 -17.76 -11.52 13.78
N PRO A 165 -19.04 -11.11 13.91
CA PRO A 165 -19.86 -11.46 15.07
C PRO A 165 -20.09 -12.97 15.18
N LEU A 166 -20.32 -13.67 14.07
CA LEU A 166 -20.47 -15.11 14.07
C LEU A 166 -19.21 -15.81 14.61
N GLY A 167 -18.03 -15.38 14.16
CA GLY A 167 -16.75 -15.88 14.66
C GLY A 167 -16.61 -15.70 16.16
N GLN A 168 -17.03 -14.55 16.69
CA GLN A 168 -17.02 -14.27 18.13
C GLN A 168 -18.00 -15.16 18.92
N VAL A 169 -19.21 -15.40 18.39
CA VAL A 169 -20.19 -16.31 19.00
C VAL A 169 -19.68 -17.75 18.99
N LEU A 170 -19.09 -18.19 17.87
CA LEU A 170 -18.49 -19.52 17.75
C LEU A 170 -17.32 -19.69 18.72
N GLN A 171 -16.47 -18.69 18.85
CA GLN A 171 -15.38 -18.67 19.81
C GLN A 171 -15.89 -18.80 21.25
N TYR A 172 -16.96 -18.08 21.61
CA TYR A 172 -17.51 -18.09 22.96
C TYR A 172 -18.12 -19.43 23.36
N HIS A 173 -18.91 -20.05 22.47
CA HIS A 173 -19.62 -21.30 22.80
C HIS A 173 -18.79 -22.57 22.57
N TYR A 174 -17.94 -22.59 21.54
CA TYR A 174 -17.27 -23.81 21.07
C TYR A 174 -15.74 -23.71 21.09
N GLY A 175 -15.19 -22.58 21.55
CA GLY A 175 -13.77 -22.29 21.47
C GLY A 175 -13.28 -22.12 20.03
N TRP A 176 -11.96 -21.97 19.86
CA TRP A 176 -11.37 -21.79 18.53
C TRP A 176 -11.39 -23.08 17.70
N ARG A 177 -11.23 -24.26 18.32
CA ARG A 177 -11.26 -25.57 17.62
C ARG A 177 -12.64 -25.84 17.02
N GLY A 178 -13.69 -25.75 17.83
CA GLY A 178 -15.07 -25.91 17.34
C GLY A 178 -15.47 -24.81 16.36
N GLY A 179 -15.02 -23.57 16.59
CA GLY A 179 -15.21 -22.47 15.64
C GLY A 179 -14.61 -22.75 14.27
N PHE A 180 -13.37 -23.26 14.19
CA PHE A 180 -12.72 -23.62 12.93
C PHE A 180 -13.43 -24.79 12.22
N LEU A 181 -13.91 -25.78 12.96
CA LEU A 181 -14.69 -26.89 12.40
C LEU A 181 -15.98 -26.39 11.73
N ILE A 182 -16.75 -25.53 12.41
CA ILE A 182 -18.00 -24.96 11.90
C ILE A 182 -17.74 -24.02 10.72
N LEU A 183 -16.69 -23.19 10.79
CA LEU A 183 -16.25 -22.35 9.66
C LEU A 183 -15.83 -23.19 8.45
N GLY A 184 -15.24 -24.37 8.66
CA GLY A 184 -14.96 -25.35 7.60
C GLY A 184 -16.25 -25.87 6.94
N GLY A 185 -17.30 -26.12 7.72
CA GLY A 185 -18.63 -26.45 7.19
C GLY A 185 -19.25 -25.30 6.38
N LEU A 186 -19.09 -24.05 6.83
CA LEU A 186 -19.55 -22.87 6.08
C LEU A 186 -18.79 -22.69 4.76
N LEU A 187 -17.48 -22.92 4.75
CA LEU A 187 -16.68 -22.88 3.52
C LEU A 187 -17.02 -24.02 2.55
N LEU A 188 -17.55 -25.14 3.04
CA LEU A 188 -18.02 -26.23 2.16
C LEU A 188 -19.17 -25.76 1.25
N ASN A 189 -19.97 -24.77 1.67
CA ASN A 189 -21.00 -24.15 0.83
C ASN A 189 -20.42 -23.45 -0.41
N CYS A 190 -19.13 -23.10 -0.42
CA CYS A 190 -18.48 -22.64 -1.64
C CYS A 190 -18.52 -23.70 -2.76
N CYS A 191 -18.56 -25.00 -2.42
CA CYS A 191 -18.76 -26.07 -3.41
C CYS A 191 -20.15 -25.99 -4.06
N ALA A 192 -21.19 -25.71 -3.26
CA ALA A 192 -22.55 -25.54 -3.75
C ALA A 192 -22.64 -24.29 -4.66
N CYS A 193 -22.00 -23.18 -4.27
CA CYS A 193 -21.88 -22.00 -5.12
C CYS A 193 -21.11 -22.30 -6.42
N GLY A 194 -20.06 -23.12 -6.36
CA GLY A 194 -19.32 -23.59 -7.53
C GLY A 194 -20.16 -24.47 -8.45
N ALA A 195 -21.10 -25.25 -7.92
CA ALA A 195 -22.01 -26.08 -8.73
C ALA A 195 -22.99 -25.24 -9.58
N LEU A 196 -23.30 -24.01 -9.16
CA LEU A 196 -24.13 -23.07 -9.93
C LEU A 196 -23.45 -22.56 -11.21
N MET A 197 -22.12 -22.71 -11.31
CA MET A 197 -21.28 -22.17 -12.39
C MET A 197 -21.38 -23.05 -13.64
N ARG A 198 -22.55 -23.02 -14.29
CA ARG A 198 -22.82 -23.82 -15.50
C ARG A 198 -22.02 -23.28 -16.69
N PRO A 199 -21.17 -24.08 -17.35
CA PRO A 199 -20.45 -23.63 -18.54
C PRO A 199 -21.45 -23.31 -19.66
N LEU A 200 -21.25 -22.17 -20.32
CA LEU A 200 -21.97 -21.83 -21.55
C LEU A 200 -21.33 -22.61 -22.70
N VAL A 201 -22.01 -23.64 -23.19
CA VAL A 201 -21.57 -24.45 -24.34
C VAL A 201 -22.49 -24.10 -25.51
N GLY A 202 -21.92 -23.68 -26.64
CA GLY A 202 -22.67 -23.41 -27.87
C GLY A 202 -23.10 -24.71 -28.56
N PRO A 203 -24.17 -24.69 -29.39
CA PRO A 203 -24.59 -25.86 -30.15
C PRO A 203 -23.48 -26.25 -31.14
N LYS A 204 -22.92 -27.46 -30.99
CA LYS A 204 -21.97 -28.03 -31.97
C LYS A 204 -22.68 -28.26 -33.30
N LYS A 205 -22.23 -27.64 -34.38
CA LYS A 205 -22.69 -27.99 -35.74
C LYS A 205 -21.87 -29.19 -36.26
N PRO A 206 -22.44 -30.06 -37.12
CA PRO A 206 -21.72 -31.22 -37.67
C PRO A 206 -20.43 -30.87 -38.43
N GLN A 207 -20.33 -29.65 -38.99
CA GLN A 207 -19.13 -29.12 -39.66
C GLN A 207 -17.94 -28.85 -38.72
N ASP A 208 -18.16 -28.81 -37.39
CA ASP A 208 -17.12 -28.50 -36.41
C ASP A 208 -16.22 -29.71 -36.08
N GLN A 209 -16.59 -30.93 -36.47
CA GLN A 209 -15.82 -32.15 -36.21
C GLN A 209 -14.64 -32.33 -37.19
N GLU A 210 -14.80 -31.96 -38.46
CA GLU A 210 -13.70 -31.97 -39.45
C GLU A 210 -12.75 -30.78 -39.26
N LEU A 211 -13.27 -29.61 -38.87
CA LEU A 211 -12.44 -28.44 -38.51
C LEU A 211 -11.68 -28.63 -37.20
N GLN A 212 -12.17 -29.44 -36.25
CA GLN A 212 -11.46 -29.77 -35.00
C GLN A 212 -10.25 -30.69 -35.24
N ALA A 213 -10.33 -31.64 -36.18
CA ALA A 213 -9.20 -32.49 -36.55
C ALA A 213 -8.07 -31.72 -37.24
N VAL A 214 -8.40 -30.73 -38.08
CA VAL A 214 -7.42 -29.82 -38.72
C VAL A 214 -6.90 -28.78 -37.72
N GLY A 215 -7.76 -28.26 -36.83
CA GLY A 215 -7.39 -27.29 -35.79
C GLY A 215 -6.51 -27.87 -34.66
N GLU A 216 -6.60 -29.15 -34.34
CA GLU A 216 -5.71 -29.82 -33.39
C GLU A 216 -4.29 -30.05 -33.96
N ALA A 217 -4.17 -30.26 -35.27
CA ALA A 217 -2.87 -30.29 -35.95
C ALA A 217 -2.21 -28.89 -36.00
N GLU A 218 -3.00 -27.82 -36.19
CA GLU A 218 -2.50 -26.43 -36.14
C GLU A 218 -2.26 -25.90 -34.71
N ARG A 219 -2.99 -26.37 -33.70
CA ARG A 219 -2.74 -26.01 -32.28
C ARG A 219 -1.38 -26.47 -31.78
N LYS A 220 -0.79 -27.51 -32.39
CA LYS A 220 0.59 -27.93 -32.13
C LYS A 220 1.64 -26.98 -32.73
N LEU A 221 1.28 -26.16 -33.73
CA LEU A 221 2.18 -25.20 -34.38
C LEU A 221 2.09 -23.76 -33.85
N LYS A 222 1.01 -23.37 -33.15
CA LYS A 222 0.93 -22.02 -32.53
C LYS A 222 1.80 -21.97 -31.28
N PRO A 223 2.72 -20.99 -31.15
CA PRO A 223 3.57 -20.89 -29.96
C PRO A 223 2.68 -20.74 -28.72
N LYS A 224 2.96 -21.54 -27.68
CA LYS A 224 2.28 -21.46 -26.38
C LYS A 224 2.21 -19.98 -25.95
N LYS A 225 1.01 -19.40 -25.89
CA LYS A 225 0.82 -18.04 -25.36
C LYS A 225 1.42 -18.02 -23.95
N LYS A 226 2.36 -17.10 -23.70
CA LYS A 226 3.02 -16.97 -22.40
C LYS A 226 1.96 -16.64 -21.33
N LEU A 227 1.94 -17.41 -20.23
CA LEU A 227 0.99 -17.23 -19.12
C LEU A 227 1.09 -15.85 -18.45
N LEU A 228 2.29 -15.25 -18.48
CA LEU A 228 2.56 -13.90 -18.01
C LEU A 228 3.29 -13.14 -19.11
N ASP A 229 2.67 -12.05 -19.59
CA ASP A 229 3.34 -11.15 -20.52
C ASP A 229 4.05 -10.05 -19.74
N PHE A 230 5.35 -10.22 -19.55
CA PHE A 230 6.24 -9.25 -18.91
C PHE A 230 6.46 -7.98 -19.76
N SER A 231 5.91 -7.90 -20.99
CA SER A 231 5.98 -6.69 -21.81
C SER A 231 5.37 -5.46 -21.14
N VAL A 232 4.45 -5.66 -20.18
CA VAL A 232 3.78 -4.60 -19.43
C VAL A 232 4.77 -3.81 -18.55
N PHE A 233 5.87 -4.41 -18.08
CA PHE A 233 6.90 -3.71 -17.30
C PHE A 233 7.64 -2.61 -18.07
N LYS A 234 7.52 -2.57 -19.40
CA LYS A 234 8.05 -1.47 -20.22
C LYS A 234 7.21 -0.19 -20.11
N ASP A 235 5.95 -0.31 -19.71
CA ASP A 235 5.06 0.83 -19.50
C ASP A 235 5.41 1.54 -18.19
N ARG A 236 5.76 2.83 -18.29
CA ARG A 236 6.15 3.64 -17.12
C ARG A 236 4.98 3.88 -16.17
N GLY A 237 3.76 4.04 -16.70
CA GLY A 237 2.57 4.23 -15.88
C GLY A 237 2.25 2.99 -15.07
N PHE A 238 2.33 1.81 -15.70
CA PHE A 238 2.16 0.54 -15.01
C PHE A 238 3.18 0.35 -13.88
N LEU A 239 4.47 0.61 -14.14
CA LEU A 239 5.51 0.41 -13.14
C LEU A 239 5.31 1.30 -11.91
N ILE A 240 4.95 2.58 -12.11
CA ILE A 240 4.66 3.51 -11.01
C ILE A 240 3.46 3.01 -10.21
N TYR A 241 2.38 2.62 -10.90
CA TYR A 241 1.18 2.10 -10.25
C TYR A 241 1.47 0.81 -9.46
N ALA A 242 2.17 -0.16 -10.05
CA ALA A 242 2.46 -1.45 -9.43
C ALA A 242 3.30 -1.29 -8.15
N ILE A 243 4.29 -0.40 -8.16
CA ILE A 243 5.09 -0.08 -6.97
C ILE A 243 4.21 0.60 -5.91
N ALA A 244 3.43 1.62 -6.30
CA ALA A 244 2.56 2.34 -5.36
C ALA A 244 1.50 1.42 -4.74
N ALA A 245 0.86 0.56 -5.55
CA ALA A 245 -0.12 -0.42 -5.10
C ALA A 245 0.51 -1.44 -4.14
N SER A 246 1.71 -1.94 -4.45
CA SER A 246 2.44 -2.86 -3.55
C SER A 246 2.75 -2.22 -2.21
N ILE A 247 3.19 -0.95 -2.19
CA ILE A 247 3.50 -0.25 -0.94
C ILE A 247 2.24 0.08 -0.15
N MET A 248 1.16 0.48 -0.83
CA MET A 248 -0.15 0.67 -0.20
C MET A 248 -0.62 -0.62 0.49
N VAL A 249 -0.53 -1.75 -0.21
CA VAL A 249 -1.00 -3.05 0.27
C VAL A 249 -0.21 -3.56 1.49
N LEU A 250 1.07 -3.18 1.65
CA LEU A 250 1.84 -3.48 2.87
C LEU A 250 1.14 -2.95 4.14
N GLY A 251 0.50 -1.78 4.07
CA GLY A 251 -0.18 -1.15 5.21
C GLY A 251 -1.68 -1.42 5.27
N LEU A 252 -2.35 -1.49 4.11
CA LEU A 252 -3.82 -1.45 4.01
C LEU A 252 -4.52 -2.61 4.74
N PHE A 253 -3.91 -3.80 4.80
CA PHE A 253 -4.52 -4.97 5.44
C PHE A 253 -4.24 -5.09 6.94
N VAL A 254 -3.35 -4.26 7.47
CA VAL A 254 -2.92 -4.36 8.87
C VAL A 254 -4.02 -3.92 9.85
N PRO A 255 -4.67 -2.75 9.67
CA PRO A 255 -5.71 -2.32 10.59
C PRO A 255 -6.88 -3.30 10.74
N PRO A 256 -7.47 -3.85 9.66
CA PRO A 256 -8.55 -4.83 9.78
C PRO A 256 -8.11 -6.13 10.46
N VAL A 257 -6.83 -6.49 10.41
CA VAL A 257 -6.32 -7.71 11.05
C VAL A 257 -6.11 -7.50 12.56
N PHE A 258 -5.68 -6.32 13.00
CA PHE A 258 -5.35 -6.08 14.41
C PHE A 258 -6.40 -5.32 15.21
N VAL A 259 -7.37 -4.63 14.58
CA VAL A 259 -8.32 -3.77 15.29
C VAL A 259 -9.11 -4.49 16.39
N VAL A 260 -9.52 -5.74 16.15
CA VAL A 260 -10.23 -6.56 17.15
C VAL A 260 -9.30 -6.90 18.31
N SER A 261 -8.08 -7.35 18.00
CA SER A 261 -7.08 -7.68 19.01
C SER A 261 -6.72 -6.48 19.88
N TYR A 262 -6.52 -5.31 19.26
CA TYR A 262 -6.24 -4.05 19.95
C TYR A 262 -7.39 -3.62 20.87
N ALA A 263 -8.64 -3.70 20.39
CA ALA A 263 -9.81 -3.40 21.23
C ALA A 263 -9.92 -4.34 22.44
N LYS A 264 -9.63 -5.64 22.25
CA LYS A 264 -9.60 -6.65 23.31
C LYS A 264 -8.43 -6.45 24.29
N GLU A 265 -7.31 -5.86 23.89
CA GLU A 265 -6.19 -5.50 24.78
C GLU A 265 -6.52 -4.29 25.66
N MET A 266 -7.28 -3.33 25.13
CA MET A 266 -7.77 -2.18 25.90
C MET A 266 -8.80 -2.53 26.98
N GLY A 267 -9.12 -3.82 27.16
CA GLY A 267 -10.09 -4.31 28.13
C GLY A 267 -11.55 -4.22 27.69
N ASN A 268 -11.81 -3.94 26.41
CA ASN A 268 -13.18 -3.95 25.90
C ASN A 268 -13.73 -5.38 25.80
N GLU A 269 -15.05 -5.50 25.94
CA GLU A 269 -15.77 -6.75 25.75
C GLU A 269 -15.48 -7.35 24.36
N ASP A 270 -15.32 -8.67 24.31
CA ASP A 270 -14.97 -9.36 23.06
C ASP A 270 -16.06 -9.19 21.98
N THR A 271 -17.33 -9.17 22.39
CA THR A 271 -18.49 -8.88 21.51
C THR A 271 -18.38 -7.49 20.89
N LYS A 272 -18.08 -6.45 21.70
CA LYS A 272 -17.89 -5.08 21.21
C LYS A 272 -16.68 -4.97 20.28
N SER A 273 -15.60 -5.70 20.58
CA SER A 273 -14.40 -5.72 19.75
C SER A 273 -14.68 -6.30 18.36
N ALA A 274 -15.48 -7.37 18.26
CA ALA A 274 -15.88 -7.95 16.97
C ALA A 274 -16.85 -7.05 16.17
N LEU A 275 -17.64 -6.21 16.86
CA LEU A 275 -18.50 -5.22 16.21
C LEU A 275 -17.72 -4.14 15.44
N LEU A 276 -16.46 -3.86 15.79
CA LEU A 276 -15.64 -2.89 15.06
C LEU A 276 -15.42 -3.30 13.58
N LEU A 277 -15.13 -4.58 13.32
CA LEU A 277 -15.06 -5.10 11.95
C LEU A 277 -16.41 -5.09 11.24
N THR A 278 -17.49 -5.23 12.00
CA THR A 278 -18.85 -5.13 11.46
C THR A 278 -19.15 -3.70 11.02
N ILE A 279 -18.77 -2.71 11.81
CA ILE A 279 -18.91 -1.28 11.46
C ILE A 279 -18.07 -0.97 10.21
N LEU A 280 -16.82 -1.43 10.17
CA LEU A 280 -15.94 -1.25 9.00
C LEU A 280 -16.57 -1.85 7.74
N GLY A 281 -17.04 -3.10 7.82
CA GLY A 281 -17.73 -3.77 6.72
C GLY A 281 -18.98 -3.01 6.30
N PHE A 282 -19.81 -2.57 7.26
CA PHE A 282 -21.07 -1.91 6.98
C PHE A 282 -20.88 -0.60 6.22
N ILE A 283 -19.88 0.21 6.59
CA ILE A 283 -19.56 1.43 5.86
C ILE A 283 -19.01 1.13 4.46
N ASP A 284 -18.18 0.09 4.31
CA ASP A 284 -17.65 -0.35 3.00
C ASP A 284 -18.77 -0.77 2.03
N ILE A 285 -19.86 -1.39 2.52
CA ILE A 285 -21.05 -1.73 1.70
C ILE A 285 -21.56 -0.52 0.92
N PHE A 286 -21.62 0.65 1.55
CA PHE A 286 -22.11 1.89 0.91
C PHE A 286 -21.00 2.67 0.22
N ALA A 287 -19.79 2.68 0.79
CA ALA A 287 -18.66 3.46 0.27
C ALA A 287 -18.24 3.00 -1.13
N ARG A 288 -18.12 1.69 -1.35
CA ARG A 288 -17.60 1.11 -2.59
C ARG A 288 -18.51 1.38 -3.81
N PRO A 289 -19.83 1.12 -3.76
CA PRO A 289 -20.73 1.49 -4.87
C PRO A 289 -20.80 2.99 -5.10
N THR A 290 -20.88 3.79 -4.02
CA THR A 290 -20.94 5.25 -4.13
C THR A 290 -19.70 5.81 -4.81
N CYS A 291 -18.50 5.34 -4.43
CA CYS A 291 -17.25 5.75 -5.05
C CYS A 291 -17.17 5.29 -6.52
N GLY A 292 -17.63 4.07 -6.84
CA GLY A 292 -17.70 3.58 -8.22
C GLY A 292 -18.60 4.43 -9.12
N LEU A 293 -19.76 4.86 -8.61
CA LEU A 293 -20.66 5.78 -9.32
C LEU A 293 -20.00 7.16 -9.53
N ILE A 294 -19.34 7.69 -8.50
CA ILE A 294 -18.60 8.96 -8.58
C ILE A 294 -17.49 8.89 -9.63
N ALA A 295 -16.72 7.80 -9.65
CA ALA A 295 -15.66 7.57 -10.62
C ALA A 295 -16.19 7.43 -12.06
N GLY A 296 -17.42 6.92 -12.22
CA GLY A 296 -18.09 6.77 -13.50
C GLY A 296 -18.58 8.09 -14.13
N MET A 297 -18.70 9.17 -13.36
CA MET A 297 -19.16 10.46 -13.86
C MET A 297 -18.22 11.03 -14.94
N LYS A 298 -18.78 11.60 -16.01
CA LYS A 298 -18.03 12.10 -17.18
C LYS A 298 -16.91 13.10 -16.82
N TRP A 299 -17.10 13.89 -15.77
CA TRP A 299 -16.12 14.89 -15.31
C TRP A 299 -15.01 14.31 -14.42
N VAL A 300 -15.31 13.23 -13.70
CA VAL A 300 -14.38 12.59 -12.75
C VAL A 300 -13.54 11.52 -13.44
N ARG A 301 -14.11 10.82 -14.42
CA ARG A 301 -13.46 9.71 -15.13
C ARG A 301 -12.06 10.03 -15.69
N PRO A 302 -11.82 11.20 -16.34
CA PRO A 302 -10.47 11.57 -16.80
C PRO A 302 -9.48 11.85 -15.65
N ARG A 303 -10.00 12.08 -14.43
CA ARG A 303 -9.25 12.43 -13.22
C ARG A 303 -9.30 11.33 -12.15
N CYS A 304 -9.73 10.10 -12.50
CA CYS A 304 -9.83 8.98 -11.57
C CYS A 304 -8.53 8.68 -10.81
N VAL A 305 -7.38 8.90 -11.45
CA VAL A 305 -6.06 8.74 -10.80
C VAL A 305 -5.91 9.68 -9.59
N TYR A 306 -6.35 10.94 -9.70
CA TYR A 306 -6.29 11.89 -8.59
C TYR A 306 -7.27 11.54 -7.47
N LEU A 307 -8.45 11.04 -7.83
CA LEU A 307 -9.42 10.55 -6.85
C LEU A 307 -8.86 9.35 -6.06
N PHE A 308 -8.13 8.47 -6.73
CA PHE A 308 -7.43 7.34 -6.09
C PHE A 308 -6.31 7.81 -5.17
N SER A 309 -5.49 8.77 -5.60
CA SER A 309 -4.47 9.38 -4.73
C SER A 309 -5.09 10.03 -3.49
N PHE A 310 -6.23 10.70 -3.63
CA PHE A 310 -6.99 11.23 -2.50
C PHE A 310 -7.47 10.12 -1.56
N ALA A 311 -8.02 9.02 -2.10
CA ALA A 311 -8.48 7.89 -1.29
C ALA A 311 -7.34 7.26 -0.46
N ILE A 312 -6.16 7.07 -1.06
CA ILE A 312 -4.97 6.56 -0.37
C ILE A 312 -4.50 7.54 0.70
N LEU A 313 -4.42 8.83 0.39
CA LEU A 313 -4.03 9.86 1.36
C LEU A 313 -4.99 9.90 2.54
N PHE A 314 -6.30 9.84 2.25
CA PHE A 314 -7.35 9.83 3.26
C PHE A 314 -7.27 8.58 4.16
N ASN A 315 -6.98 7.41 3.58
CA ASN A 315 -6.73 6.18 4.33
C ASN A 315 -5.53 6.32 5.27
N GLY A 316 -4.39 6.81 4.77
CA GLY A 316 -3.18 6.99 5.58
C GLY A 316 -3.33 8.04 6.70
N ILE A 317 -4.06 9.13 6.45
CA ILE A 317 -4.38 10.12 7.49
C ILE A 317 -5.26 9.49 8.57
N THR A 318 -6.24 8.69 8.18
CA THR A 318 -7.13 7.99 9.10
C THR A 318 -6.34 7.04 10.02
N ASP A 319 -5.39 6.29 9.46
CA ASP A 319 -4.49 5.41 10.22
C ASP A 319 -3.62 6.20 11.22
N VAL A 320 -3.05 7.34 10.80
CA VAL A 320 -2.23 8.17 11.70
C VAL A 320 -3.07 8.77 12.84
N ILE A 321 -4.27 9.26 12.55
CA ILE A 321 -5.16 9.82 13.58
C ILE A 321 -5.60 8.72 14.57
N SER A 322 -5.85 7.51 14.07
CA SER A 322 -6.25 6.37 14.91
C SER A 322 -5.19 5.95 15.94
N SER A 323 -3.90 6.22 15.67
CA SER A 323 -2.82 5.97 16.63
C SER A 323 -2.98 6.71 17.97
N GLN A 324 -3.83 7.74 17.99
CA GLN A 324 -4.15 8.54 19.17
C GLN A 324 -5.42 8.08 19.89
N ALA A 325 -6.20 7.16 19.30
CA ALA A 325 -7.43 6.66 19.91
C ALA A 325 -7.11 5.76 21.13
N THR A 326 -7.57 6.20 22.31
CA THR A 326 -7.40 5.49 23.58
C THR A 326 -8.73 5.00 24.17
N ASP A 327 -9.83 5.27 23.48
CA ASP A 327 -11.18 4.90 23.90
C ASP A 327 -11.92 4.14 22.80
N TYR A 328 -12.90 3.32 23.20
CA TYR A 328 -13.75 2.57 22.26
C TYR A 328 -14.51 3.45 21.25
N PRO A 329 -15.11 4.59 21.62
CA PRO A 329 -15.72 5.49 20.64
C PRO A 329 -14.72 6.02 19.61
N GLY A 330 -13.45 6.23 20.00
CA GLY A 330 -12.39 6.61 19.07
C GLY A 330 -12.10 5.53 18.04
N LEU A 331 -12.12 4.26 18.45
CA LEU A 331 -12.00 3.11 17.54
C LEU A 331 -13.19 2.96 16.61
N VAL A 332 -14.40 3.27 17.07
CA VAL A 332 -15.60 3.30 16.22
C VAL A 332 -15.48 4.36 15.14
N VAL A 333 -15.10 5.59 15.52
CA VAL A 333 -14.88 6.69 14.56
C VAL A 333 -13.79 6.32 13.54
N PHE A 334 -12.70 5.70 14.01
CA PHE A 334 -11.68 5.14 13.13
C PHE A 334 -12.26 4.13 12.13
N CYS A 335 -13.03 3.13 12.58
CA CYS A 335 -13.62 2.11 11.70
C CYS A 335 -14.56 2.71 10.65
N ILE A 336 -15.27 3.80 10.98
CA ILE A 336 -16.14 4.51 10.03
C ILE A 336 -15.32 5.14 8.91
N PHE A 337 -14.32 5.97 9.26
CA PHE A 337 -13.49 6.64 8.26
C PHE A 337 -12.59 5.67 7.49
N PHE A 338 -12.09 4.64 8.17
CA PHE A 338 -11.29 3.60 7.54
C PHE A 338 -12.14 2.77 6.58
N GLY A 339 -13.36 2.35 6.97
CA GLY A 339 -14.29 1.67 6.08
C GLY A 339 -14.64 2.48 4.83
N LEU A 340 -14.85 3.79 4.98
CA LEU A 340 -15.10 4.71 3.86
C LEU A 340 -13.90 4.76 2.90
N SER A 341 -12.70 5.04 3.42
CA SER A 341 -11.48 5.14 2.62
C SER A 341 -11.08 3.79 1.99
N TYR A 342 -11.23 2.69 2.72
CA TYR A 342 -10.99 1.32 2.26
C TYR A 342 -11.91 0.96 1.09
N GLY A 343 -13.20 1.30 1.18
CA GLY A 343 -14.16 1.11 0.10
C GLY A 343 -13.85 1.95 -1.14
N MET A 344 -13.37 3.18 -0.96
CA MET A 344 -12.90 4.03 -2.08
C MET A 344 -11.68 3.42 -2.78
N VAL A 345 -10.66 3.02 -2.03
CA VAL A 345 -9.45 2.38 -2.56
C VAL A 345 -9.82 1.11 -3.33
N GLY A 346 -10.66 0.26 -2.73
CA GLY A 346 -11.10 -1.00 -3.32
C GLY A 346 -11.97 -0.85 -4.58
N ALA A 347 -12.73 0.25 -4.71
CA ALA A 347 -13.49 0.56 -5.92
C ALA A 347 -12.58 1.06 -7.06
N LEU A 348 -11.59 1.89 -6.74
CA LEU A 348 -10.77 2.60 -7.70
C LEU A 348 -9.54 1.83 -8.17
N GLN A 349 -9.03 0.88 -7.37
CA GLN A 349 -7.79 0.15 -7.66
C GLN A 349 -7.79 -0.42 -9.09
N PHE A 350 -8.80 -1.22 -9.45
CA PHE A 350 -8.87 -1.86 -10.77
C PHE A 350 -9.25 -0.89 -11.90
N GLU A 351 -10.06 0.13 -11.62
CA GLU A 351 -10.43 1.17 -12.59
C GLU A 351 -9.22 2.01 -13.01
N VAL A 352 -8.37 2.39 -12.05
CA VAL A 352 -7.13 3.14 -12.30
C VAL A 352 -6.14 2.29 -13.08
N LEU A 353 -5.97 1.02 -12.72
CA LEU A 353 -5.11 0.10 -13.47
C LEU A 353 -5.57 -0.01 -14.94
N MET A 354 -6.88 -0.11 -15.16
CA MET A 354 -7.47 -0.17 -16.49
C MET A 354 -7.27 1.13 -17.27
N ALA A 355 -7.38 2.28 -16.61
CA ALA A 355 -7.14 3.59 -17.23
C ALA A 355 -5.67 3.78 -17.65
N ILE A 356 -4.72 3.20 -16.92
CA ILE A 356 -3.28 3.31 -17.21
C ILE A 356 -2.86 2.36 -18.32
N VAL A 357 -3.21 1.07 -18.20
CA VAL A 357 -2.70 0.01 -19.08
C VAL A 357 -3.56 -0.17 -20.34
N GLY A 358 -4.83 0.25 -20.28
CA GLY A 358 -5.81 0.00 -21.33
C GLY A 358 -6.32 -1.43 -21.34
N THR A 359 -7.38 -1.66 -22.10
CA THR A 359 -8.17 -2.90 -22.06
C THR A 359 -7.42 -4.13 -22.58
N LYS A 360 -6.58 -3.96 -23.62
CA LYS A 360 -5.88 -5.08 -24.28
C LYS A 360 -4.82 -5.76 -23.39
N LYS A 361 -4.15 -5.00 -22.52
CA LYS A 361 -3.09 -5.49 -21.63
C LYS A 361 -3.53 -5.65 -20.18
N PHE A 362 -4.77 -5.27 -19.85
CA PHE A 362 -5.30 -5.23 -18.49
C PHE A 362 -5.17 -6.56 -17.75
N SER A 363 -5.51 -7.69 -18.38
CA SER A 363 -5.47 -8.99 -17.71
C SER A 363 -4.06 -9.45 -17.33
N SER A 364 -3.06 -9.19 -18.19
CA SER A 364 -1.66 -9.51 -17.87
C SER A 364 -1.14 -8.60 -16.76
N ALA A 365 -1.46 -7.30 -16.85
CA ALA A 365 -1.10 -6.31 -15.86
C ALA A 365 -1.71 -6.59 -14.48
N LEU A 366 -2.98 -6.97 -14.44
CA LEU A 366 -3.70 -7.34 -13.22
C LEU A 366 -3.05 -8.56 -12.54
N GLY A 367 -2.74 -9.61 -13.30
CA GLY A 367 -2.08 -10.80 -12.75
C GLY A 367 -0.70 -10.49 -12.16
N LEU A 368 0.09 -9.64 -12.82
CA LEU A 368 1.39 -9.20 -12.33
C LEU A 368 1.29 -8.32 -11.07
N VAL A 369 0.32 -7.39 -11.05
CA VAL A 369 0.05 -6.53 -9.88
C VAL A 369 -0.37 -7.38 -8.69
N LEU A 370 -1.32 -8.30 -8.86
CA LEU A 370 -1.77 -9.19 -7.80
C LEU A 370 -0.64 -10.07 -7.25
N LEU A 371 0.29 -10.53 -8.10
CA LEU A 371 1.47 -11.27 -7.66
C LEU A 371 2.40 -10.40 -6.79
N MET A 372 2.61 -9.13 -7.17
CA MET A 372 3.40 -8.20 -6.37
C MET A 372 2.69 -7.83 -5.06
N GLU A 373 1.38 -7.63 -5.11
CA GLU A 373 0.53 -7.39 -3.93
C GLU A 373 0.52 -8.60 -2.99
N ALA A 374 0.57 -9.84 -3.50
CA ALA A 374 0.67 -11.04 -2.67
C ALA A 374 1.92 -11.03 -1.78
N ILE A 375 3.06 -10.63 -2.34
CA ILE A 375 4.32 -10.49 -1.59
C ILE A 375 4.19 -9.39 -0.53
N ALA A 376 3.56 -8.27 -0.88
CA ALA A 376 3.31 -7.18 0.07
C ALA A 376 2.40 -7.63 1.23
N VAL A 377 1.26 -8.29 0.95
CA VAL A 377 0.36 -8.77 2.02
C VAL A 377 1.03 -9.84 2.89
N LEU A 378 1.90 -10.67 2.32
CA LEU A 378 2.61 -11.68 3.09
C LEU A 378 3.49 -11.06 4.18
N VAL A 379 4.10 -9.90 3.90
CA VAL A 379 5.04 -9.22 4.82
C VAL A 379 4.35 -8.19 5.72
N GLY A 380 3.27 -7.54 5.27
CA GLY A 380 2.65 -6.39 5.95
C GLY A 380 2.18 -6.67 7.39
N PRO A 381 1.11 -7.47 7.60
CA PRO A 381 0.61 -7.79 8.93
C PRO A 381 1.64 -8.44 9.89
N PRO A 382 2.46 -9.42 9.50
CA PRO A 382 3.43 -10.02 10.42
C PRO A 382 4.55 -9.05 10.78
N GLY A 383 5.03 -8.26 9.82
CA GLY A 383 6.01 -7.20 10.06
C GLY A 383 5.47 -6.15 11.01
N ALA A 384 4.21 -5.74 10.85
CA ALA A 384 3.56 -4.84 11.79
C ALA A 384 3.41 -5.47 13.20
N GLY A 385 3.03 -6.74 13.27
CA GLY A 385 2.85 -7.48 14.53
C GLY A 385 4.11 -7.64 15.39
N GLN A 386 5.31 -7.47 14.82
CA GLN A 386 6.58 -7.46 15.59
C GLN A 386 6.77 -6.16 16.39
N TYR A 387 6.15 -5.07 15.94
CA TYR A 387 6.21 -3.77 16.61
C TYR A 387 5.05 -3.64 17.60
N THR A 388 5.25 -4.13 18.83
CA THR A 388 4.25 -4.16 19.89
C THR A 388 3.71 -2.77 20.26
N GLY A 389 2.37 -2.58 20.29
CA GLY A 389 1.68 -1.40 20.86
C GLY A 389 1.36 -0.23 19.90
N ARG A 390 1.05 0.97 20.45
CA ARG A 390 0.70 2.25 19.74
C ARG A 390 1.63 2.66 18.57
N ARG A 391 2.78 2.01 18.42
CA ARG A 391 3.76 2.20 17.34
C ARG A 391 3.37 1.47 16.04
N ILE A 392 2.45 0.50 16.08
CA ILE A 392 1.92 -0.18 14.90
C ILE A 392 1.32 0.83 13.92
N TRP A 393 0.50 1.75 14.42
CA TRP A 393 -0.18 2.78 13.63
C TRP A 393 0.76 3.87 13.11
N LEU A 394 1.81 4.20 13.86
CA LEU A 394 2.84 5.16 13.44
C LEU A 394 3.74 4.60 12.33
N VAL A 395 4.08 3.31 12.39
CA VAL A 395 4.86 2.63 11.33
C VAL A 395 4.02 2.40 10.07
N LEU A 396 2.71 2.13 10.22
CA LEU A 396 1.77 2.01 9.10
C LEU A 396 1.55 3.35 8.37
N GLY A 397 1.38 4.44 9.12
CA GLY A 397 1.37 5.80 8.59
C GLY A 397 2.70 6.14 7.88
N LEU A 398 3.85 5.81 8.48
CA LEU A 398 5.16 6.04 7.86
C LEU A 398 5.41 5.15 6.62
N GLY A 399 4.91 3.91 6.59
CA GLY A 399 5.03 2.98 5.47
C GLY A 399 4.27 3.45 4.23
N LEU A 400 3.06 3.99 4.43
CA LEU A 400 2.27 4.64 3.37
C LEU A 400 2.96 5.94 2.88
N TRP A 401 3.59 6.69 3.78
CA TRP A 401 4.41 7.87 3.45
C TRP A 401 5.73 7.51 2.73
N LEU A 402 6.34 6.37 3.04
CA LEU A 402 7.52 5.83 2.34
C LEU A 402 7.16 5.32 0.94
N GLY A 403 5.89 5.02 0.67
CA GLY A 403 5.34 4.80 -0.68
C GLY A 403 5.43 6.01 -1.60
N LEU A 404 5.49 7.22 -1.03
CA LEU A 404 5.81 8.46 -1.74
C LEU A 404 7.33 8.71 -1.82
N GLY A 405 8.13 7.93 -1.10
CA GLY A 405 9.53 8.22 -0.75
C GLY A 405 10.63 7.67 -1.67
N ILE A 406 10.30 6.91 -2.72
CA ILE A 406 11.29 6.56 -3.77
C ILE A 406 10.92 7.32 -5.04
N ASN A 407 11.11 8.64 -5.02
CA ASN A 407 10.90 9.48 -6.19
C ASN A 407 12.22 10.07 -6.69
N ARG A 408 12.36 10.08 -8.02
CA ARG A 408 13.58 10.56 -8.71
C ARG A 408 13.82 12.07 -8.51
N ALA A 409 12.77 12.79 -8.10
CA ALA A 409 12.80 14.18 -7.63
C ALA A 409 11.70 14.35 -6.55
N VAL A 410 12.06 14.85 -5.38
CA VAL A 410 11.11 15.20 -4.31
C VAL A 410 10.95 16.73 -4.35
N ASP A 411 9.75 17.24 -4.62
CA ASP A 411 9.42 18.68 -4.58
C ASP A 411 8.43 18.93 -3.43
N VAL A 412 8.91 19.50 -2.32
CA VAL A 412 8.09 19.84 -1.15
C VAL A 412 7.73 21.32 -1.21
N LYS A 413 6.47 21.65 -1.49
CA LYS A 413 5.95 23.03 -1.49
C LYS A 413 4.91 23.21 -0.38
N LEU A 414 5.24 24.01 0.63
CA LEU A 414 4.31 24.38 1.70
C LEU A 414 4.27 25.91 1.88
N GLY A 415 3.07 26.48 1.89
CA GLY A 415 2.86 27.92 1.97
C GLY A 415 2.90 28.50 3.40
N LEU A 416 2.14 27.93 4.33
CA LEU A 416 1.97 28.44 5.70
C LEU A 416 1.91 27.28 6.71
N SER A 417 2.83 27.25 7.67
CA SER A 417 2.93 26.16 8.66
C SER A 417 3.53 26.61 9.99
N ARG A 418 3.00 26.11 11.12
CA ARG A 418 3.51 26.44 12.47
C ARG A 418 4.84 25.73 12.79
N ALA A 419 5.02 24.50 12.34
CA ALA A 419 6.26 23.74 12.45
C ALA A 419 6.36 22.79 11.26
N VAL A 420 7.55 22.64 10.67
CA VAL A 420 7.83 21.75 9.54
C VAL A 420 9.03 20.88 9.90
N ASP A 421 8.86 19.56 9.90
CA ASP A 421 9.95 18.58 10.01
C ASP A 421 9.99 17.76 8.72
N VAL A 422 11.06 17.87 7.93
CA VAL A 422 11.26 17.14 6.67
C VAL A 422 12.38 16.12 6.87
N ARG A 423 12.06 14.83 6.84
CA ARG A 423 13.05 13.74 6.94
C ARG A 423 13.05 12.86 5.71
N LEU A 424 14.16 12.80 4.97
CA LEU A 424 14.30 11.94 3.79
C LEU A 424 15.58 11.09 3.88
N GLY A 425 15.46 9.80 3.57
CA GLY A 425 16.56 8.83 3.66
C GLY A 425 17.47 8.77 2.43
N LEU A 426 16.91 8.41 1.26
CA LEU A 426 17.68 8.16 0.02
C LEU A 426 16.97 8.81 -1.19
N SER A 427 17.56 9.85 -1.77
CA SER A 427 16.93 10.61 -2.88
C SER A 427 17.91 11.00 -3.98
N ARG A 428 17.47 10.99 -5.24
CA ARG A 428 18.33 11.39 -6.38
C ARG A 428 18.42 12.92 -6.53
N ALA A 429 17.30 13.62 -6.33
CA ALA A 429 17.21 15.09 -6.30
C ALA A 429 16.13 15.51 -5.30
N VAL A 430 16.40 16.54 -4.50
CA VAL A 430 15.46 17.09 -3.51
C VAL A 430 15.36 18.61 -3.73
N ASP A 431 14.16 19.14 -3.96
CA ASP A 431 13.82 20.58 -3.94
C ASP A 431 12.84 20.81 -2.78
N VAL A 432 13.22 21.61 -1.79
CA VAL A 432 12.36 21.98 -0.65
C VAL A 432 12.08 23.47 -0.73
N ARG A 433 10.82 23.86 -0.92
CA ARG A 433 10.38 25.27 -0.95
C ARG A 433 9.35 25.55 0.13
N LEU A 434 9.73 26.33 1.14
CA LEU A 434 8.82 26.75 2.21
C LEU A 434 8.66 28.27 2.22
N GLY A 435 7.40 28.72 2.27
CA GLY A 435 7.04 30.15 2.28
C GLY A 435 7.25 30.82 3.65
N LEU A 436 6.29 30.64 4.56
CA LEU A 436 6.26 31.26 5.89
C LEU A 436 6.15 30.19 6.98
N SER A 437 7.13 30.10 7.88
CA SER A 437 7.14 29.08 8.94
C SER A 437 7.72 29.57 10.28
N ARG A 438 7.20 29.08 11.41
CA ARG A 438 7.74 29.45 12.74
C ARG A 438 9.00 28.66 13.08
N ALA A 439 9.03 27.36 12.80
CA ALA A 439 10.19 26.50 12.99
C ALA A 439 10.29 25.50 11.83
N VAL A 440 11.52 25.28 11.32
CA VAL A 440 11.81 24.37 10.22
C VAL A 440 13.00 23.50 10.62
N ASP A 441 12.82 22.17 10.64
CA ASP A 441 13.90 21.17 10.73
C ASP A 441 13.92 20.37 9.42
N VAL A 442 15.06 20.33 8.72
CA VAL A 442 15.24 19.56 7.48
C VAL A 442 16.39 18.59 7.67
N ARG A 443 16.11 17.28 7.63
CA ARG A 443 17.10 16.21 7.75
C ARG A 443 17.12 15.33 6.52
N LEU A 444 18.22 15.37 5.75
CA LEU A 444 18.40 14.51 4.58
C LEU A 444 19.61 13.59 4.78
N GLY A 445 19.44 12.29 4.54
CA GLY A 445 20.47 11.27 4.69
C GLY A 445 21.49 11.25 3.55
N LEU A 446 21.11 10.67 2.41
CA LEU A 446 21.97 10.44 1.24
C LEU A 446 21.33 11.00 -0.03
N SER A 447 21.98 11.96 -0.70
CA SER A 447 21.40 12.62 -1.88
C SER A 447 22.39 13.01 -2.98
N ARG A 448 21.99 12.99 -4.27
CA ARG A 448 22.88 13.41 -5.37
C ARG A 448 22.88 14.93 -5.58
N ALA A 449 21.71 15.57 -5.46
CA ALA A 449 21.53 17.02 -5.54
C ALA A 449 20.44 17.47 -4.56
N VAL A 450 20.67 18.58 -3.86
CA VAL A 450 19.73 19.15 -2.87
C VAL A 450 19.64 20.66 -3.13
N ASP A 451 18.42 21.19 -3.35
CA ASP A 451 18.09 22.63 -3.33
C ASP A 451 17.10 22.87 -2.18
N VAL A 452 17.44 23.75 -1.23
CA VAL A 452 16.56 24.14 -0.12
C VAL A 452 16.34 25.64 -0.18
N ARG A 453 15.08 26.06 -0.38
CA ARG A 453 14.67 27.47 -0.43
C ARG A 453 13.65 27.77 0.64
N LEU A 454 14.03 28.59 1.61
CA LEU A 454 13.12 29.04 2.67
C LEU A 454 12.93 30.56 2.59
N GLY A 455 11.67 31.01 2.59
CA GLY A 455 11.31 32.43 2.53
C GLY A 455 11.53 33.17 3.87
N LEU A 456 10.57 33.04 4.79
CA LEU A 456 10.52 33.77 6.06
C LEU A 456 10.36 32.78 7.23
N SER A 457 11.35 32.69 8.12
CA SER A 457 11.34 31.75 9.24
C SER A 457 11.82 32.31 10.57
N ARG A 458 11.33 31.79 11.72
CA ARG A 458 11.84 32.20 13.03
C ARG A 458 13.09 31.39 13.42
N ALA A 459 13.04 30.08 13.29
CA ALA A 459 14.17 29.18 13.52
C ALA A 459 14.28 28.15 12.39
N VAL A 460 15.51 27.89 11.94
CA VAL A 460 15.83 26.95 10.87
C VAL A 460 17.00 26.06 11.32
N ASP A 461 16.82 24.74 11.32
CA ASP A 461 17.88 23.73 11.43
C ASP A 461 17.90 22.91 10.13
N VAL A 462 19.03 22.88 9.43
CA VAL A 462 19.23 22.08 8.21
C VAL A 462 20.39 21.12 8.41
N ARG A 463 20.11 19.82 8.41
CA ARG A 463 21.10 18.75 8.57
C ARG A 463 21.15 17.86 7.34
N LEU A 464 22.27 17.87 6.63
CA LEU A 464 22.50 17.01 5.46
C LEU A 464 23.67 16.07 5.70
N GLY A 465 23.47 14.77 5.50
CA GLY A 465 24.48 13.74 5.71
C GLY A 465 25.54 13.68 4.61
N LEU A 466 25.21 13.05 3.48
CA LEU A 466 26.13 12.74 2.38
C LEU A 466 25.56 13.23 1.03
N SER A 467 26.19 14.23 0.42
CA SER A 467 25.65 14.88 -0.80
C SER A 467 26.68 15.14 -1.92
N ARG A 468 26.27 15.11 -3.19
CA ARG A 468 27.16 15.49 -4.32
C ARG A 468 27.14 17.00 -4.59
N ALA A 469 25.97 17.62 -4.59
CA ALA A 469 25.80 19.06 -4.74
C ALA A 469 24.68 19.56 -3.80
N VAL A 470 24.90 20.69 -3.14
CA VAL A 470 23.97 21.30 -2.19
C VAL A 470 23.87 22.80 -2.48
N ASP A 471 22.66 23.32 -2.70
CA ASP A 471 22.33 24.75 -2.72
C ASP A 471 21.32 25.02 -1.58
N VAL A 472 21.67 25.91 -0.64
CA VAL A 472 20.77 26.32 0.45
C VAL A 472 20.57 27.83 0.37
N ARG A 473 19.33 28.26 0.16
CA ARG A 473 18.93 29.66 0.08
C ARG A 473 17.90 30.00 1.15
N LEU A 474 18.29 30.83 2.11
CA LEU A 474 17.38 31.33 3.15
C LEU A 474 17.19 32.83 3.01
N GLY A 475 15.94 33.29 2.99
CA GLY A 475 15.57 34.70 2.90
C GLY A 475 15.81 35.46 4.21
N LEU A 476 14.82 35.44 5.11
CA LEU A 476 14.78 36.22 6.36
C LEU A 476 14.57 35.29 7.56
N SER A 477 15.54 35.23 8.47
CA SER A 477 15.50 34.32 9.64
C SER A 477 15.98 34.96 10.96
N ARG A 478 15.49 34.51 12.13
CA ARG A 478 16.07 34.96 13.42
C ARG A 478 17.27 34.10 13.83
N ALA A 479 17.14 32.78 13.75
CA ALA A 479 18.21 31.83 14.06
C ALA A 479 18.32 30.77 12.96
N VAL A 480 19.54 30.49 12.53
CA VAL A 480 19.86 29.50 11.50
C VAL A 480 21.01 28.62 11.99
N ASP A 481 20.82 27.29 11.99
CA ASP A 481 21.88 26.28 12.13
C ASP A 481 21.91 25.45 10.83
N VAL A 482 23.06 25.41 10.15
CA VAL A 482 23.26 24.57 8.95
C VAL A 482 24.42 23.63 9.21
N ARG A 483 24.14 22.32 9.19
CA ARG A 483 25.13 21.26 9.39
C ARG A 483 25.20 20.35 8.18
N LEU A 484 26.33 20.35 7.48
CA LEU A 484 26.58 19.46 6.35
C LEU A 484 27.72 18.50 6.67
N GLY A 485 27.52 17.20 6.47
CA GLY A 485 28.51 16.15 6.71
C GLY A 485 29.61 16.09 5.64
N LEU A 486 29.38 15.35 4.55
CA LEU A 486 30.35 15.19 3.45
C LEU A 486 29.73 15.61 2.11
N SER A 487 30.37 16.56 1.42
CA SER A 487 29.85 17.11 0.16
C SER A 487 30.92 17.30 -0.92
N ARG A 488 30.58 17.24 -2.22
CA ARG A 488 31.54 17.66 -3.29
C ARG A 488 31.47 19.17 -3.56
N ALA A 489 30.28 19.73 -3.69
CA ALA A 489 30.07 21.16 -3.91
C ALA A 489 28.94 21.67 -3.01
N VAL A 490 29.15 22.83 -2.39
CA VAL A 490 28.22 23.47 -1.47
C VAL A 490 28.13 24.97 -1.82
N ASP A 491 26.92 25.48 -2.07
CA ASP A 491 26.59 26.91 -2.12
C ASP A 491 25.58 27.20 -1.00
N VAL A 492 25.91 28.10 -0.07
CA VAL A 492 25.01 28.54 1.00
C VAL A 492 24.81 30.05 0.89
N ARG A 493 23.57 30.47 0.67
CA ARG A 493 23.19 31.89 0.57
C ARG A 493 22.16 32.25 1.62
N LEU A 494 22.54 33.10 2.57
CA LEU A 494 21.65 33.61 3.60
C LEU A 494 21.45 35.11 3.41
N GLY A 495 20.20 35.56 3.36
CA GLY A 495 19.84 36.97 3.19
C GLY A 495 20.06 37.80 4.46
N LEU A 496 19.07 37.80 5.35
CA LEU A 496 19.02 38.64 6.57
C LEU A 496 18.80 37.78 7.81
N SER A 497 19.76 37.75 8.74
CA SER A 497 19.71 36.89 9.94
C SER A 497 20.16 37.58 11.24
N ARG A 498 19.71 37.13 12.42
CA ARG A 498 20.27 37.63 13.71
C ARG A 498 21.43 36.77 14.19
N ALA A 499 21.27 35.45 14.19
CA ALA A 499 22.30 34.49 14.56
C ALA A 499 22.40 33.40 13.50
N VAL A 500 23.62 33.07 13.09
CA VAL A 500 23.93 32.07 12.08
C VAL A 500 25.07 31.19 12.60
N ASP A 501 24.86 29.87 12.67
CA ASP A 501 25.91 28.85 12.85
C ASP A 501 25.94 27.99 11.58
N VAL A 502 27.10 27.93 10.90
CA VAL A 502 27.31 27.06 9.74
C VAL A 502 28.46 26.11 10.03
N ARG A 503 28.18 24.81 10.04
CA ARG A 503 29.17 23.75 10.24
C ARG A 503 29.24 22.84 9.04
N LEU A 504 30.37 22.89 8.33
CA LEU A 504 30.62 22.01 7.19
C LEU A 504 31.74 21.02 7.56
N GLY A 505 31.51 19.73 7.34
CA GLY A 505 32.51 18.68 7.54
C GLY A 505 33.59 18.66 6.45
N LEU A 506 33.59 17.64 5.57
CA LEU A 506 34.59 17.54 4.48
C LEU A 506 33.98 17.92 3.13
N SER A 507 34.61 18.86 2.41
CA SER A 507 34.10 19.35 1.12
C SER A 507 35.19 19.55 0.05
N ARG A 508 34.87 19.50 -1.25
CA ARG A 508 35.85 19.88 -2.32
C ARG A 508 35.78 21.36 -2.67
N ALA A 509 34.58 21.90 -2.84
CA ALA A 509 34.37 23.31 -3.14
C ALA A 509 33.22 23.85 -2.28
N VAL A 510 33.44 25.02 -1.68
CA VAL A 510 32.48 25.69 -0.78
C VAL A 510 32.40 27.17 -1.17
N ASP A 511 31.20 27.67 -1.47
CA ASP A 511 30.87 29.10 -1.56
C ASP A 511 29.84 29.41 -0.45
N VAL A 512 30.17 30.32 0.46
CA VAL A 512 29.25 30.78 1.51
C VAL A 512 29.07 32.29 1.37
N ARG A 513 27.82 32.70 1.13
CA ARG A 513 27.44 34.11 1.03
C ARG A 513 26.42 34.46 2.09
N LEU A 514 26.84 35.26 3.05
CA LEU A 514 25.97 35.77 4.11
C LEU A 514 25.73 37.27 3.85
N GLY A 515 24.46 37.70 3.86
CA GLY A 515 24.09 39.11 3.75
C GLY A 515 24.30 39.86 5.07
N LEU A 516 23.29 40.54 5.62
CA LEU A 516 23.42 41.29 6.88
C LEU A 516 23.09 40.39 8.08
N SER A 517 24.03 40.29 9.03
CA SER A 517 23.88 39.45 10.22
C SER A 517 24.37 40.13 11.50
N ARG A 518 23.84 39.77 12.69
CA ARG A 518 24.37 40.31 13.96
C ARG A 518 25.51 39.47 14.52
N ALA A 519 25.35 38.15 14.54
CA ALA A 519 26.35 37.21 14.99
C ALA A 519 26.45 36.04 13.99
N VAL A 520 27.67 35.68 13.64
CA VAL A 520 27.98 34.61 12.67
C VAL A 520 29.11 33.74 13.24
N ASP A 521 28.90 32.43 13.35
CA ASP A 521 29.94 31.42 13.55
C ASP A 521 29.98 30.52 12.31
N VAL A 522 31.13 30.42 11.65
CA VAL A 522 31.34 29.52 10.51
C VAL A 522 32.50 28.59 10.83
N ARG A 523 32.22 27.29 10.86
CA ARG A 523 33.22 26.23 11.05
C ARG A 523 33.29 25.34 9.83
N LEU A 524 34.41 25.39 9.13
CA LEU A 524 34.69 24.55 7.97
C LEU A 524 35.75 23.51 8.34
N GLY A 525 35.48 22.23 8.10
CA GLY A 525 36.47 21.16 8.18
C GLY A 525 37.43 21.16 6.99
N LEU A 526 37.94 19.98 6.58
CA LEU A 526 38.93 19.88 5.48
C LEU A 526 38.27 20.21 4.12
N SER A 527 38.84 21.17 3.39
CA SER A 527 38.29 21.62 2.10
C SER A 527 39.35 21.92 1.03
N ARG A 528 39.11 21.61 -0.25
CA ARG A 528 40.11 21.95 -1.31
C ARG A 528 40.08 23.42 -1.72
N ALA A 529 38.89 23.99 -1.91
CA ALA A 529 38.70 25.38 -2.28
C ALA A 529 37.52 25.98 -1.51
N VAL A 530 37.71 27.19 -0.98
CA VAL A 530 36.73 27.90 -0.14
C VAL A 530 36.66 29.37 -0.55
N ASP A 531 35.47 29.88 -0.87
CA ASP A 531 35.14 31.32 -0.97
C ASP A 531 34.10 31.65 0.11
N VAL A 532 34.40 32.60 0.99
CA VAL A 532 33.46 33.10 2.01
C VAL A 532 33.29 34.60 1.86
N ARG A 533 32.05 35.02 1.62
CA ARG A 533 31.67 36.44 1.52
C ARG A 533 30.64 36.79 2.56
N LEU A 534 31.04 37.65 3.49
CA LEU A 534 30.17 38.14 4.54
C LEU A 534 29.84 39.61 4.27
N GLY A 535 28.55 39.94 4.27
CA GLY A 535 28.06 41.31 4.33
C GLY A 535 28.28 41.94 5.71
N LEU A 536 27.68 43.10 5.97
CA LEU A 536 27.88 43.84 7.24
C LEU A 536 27.44 42.99 8.44
N SER A 537 28.40 42.71 9.33
CA SER A 537 28.18 41.87 10.51
C SER A 537 28.80 42.47 11.76
N ARG A 538 28.13 42.38 12.91
CA ARG A 538 28.63 42.96 14.18
C ARG A 538 29.66 42.08 14.89
N ALA A 539 29.47 40.76 14.86
CA ALA A 539 30.36 39.77 15.45
C ALA A 539 30.48 38.57 14.51
N VAL A 540 31.71 38.16 14.22
CA VAL A 540 32.03 37.09 13.26
C VAL A 540 33.15 36.23 13.85
N ASP A 541 32.94 34.92 13.96
CA ASP A 541 33.99 33.92 14.17
C ASP A 541 34.02 33.00 12.93
N VAL A 542 35.19 32.84 12.31
CA VAL A 542 35.39 31.94 11.16
C VAL A 542 36.56 31.02 11.46
N ARG A 543 36.29 29.71 11.53
CA ARG A 543 37.29 28.67 11.77
C ARG A 543 37.39 27.77 10.55
N LEU A 544 38.60 27.69 9.99
CA LEU A 544 38.90 26.89 8.82
C LEU A 544 39.83 25.72 9.18
N GLY A 545 39.49 24.51 8.76
CA GLY A 545 40.39 23.35 8.75
C GLY A 545 41.37 23.40 7.57
N LEU A 546 42.19 22.34 7.40
CA LEU A 546 43.20 22.29 6.33
C LEU A 546 42.56 22.52 4.95
N SER A 547 43.07 23.53 4.24
CA SER A 547 42.59 23.91 2.92
C SER A 547 43.70 24.34 1.98
N ARG A 548 43.51 24.10 0.67
CA ARG A 548 44.54 24.38 -0.36
C ARG A 548 44.39 25.77 -1.00
N ALA A 549 43.18 26.31 -1.07
CA ALA A 549 42.91 27.63 -1.62
C ALA A 549 41.71 28.27 -0.88
N VAL A 550 41.91 29.49 -0.39
CA VAL A 550 40.94 30.21 0.45
C VAL A 550 40.88 31.69 0.02
N ASP A 551 39.67 32.20 -0.24
CA ASP A 551 39.36 33.64 -0.33
C ASP A 551 38.29 33.97 0.73
N VAL A 552 38.54 34.96 1.59
CA VAL A 552 37.59 35.42 2.61
C VAL A 552 37.45 36.93 2.51
N ARG A 553 36.22 37.41 2.30
CA ARG A 553 35.90 38.85 2.23
C ARG A 553 34.88 39.22 3.29
N LEU A 554 35.27 40.15 4.16
CA LEU A 554 34.46 40.62 5.28
C LEU A 554 33.99 42.06 5.05
N GLY A 555 32.68 42.30 5.17
CA GLY A 555 32.12 43.63 5.28
C GLY A 555 32.24 44.14 6.72
N ARG A 556 33.20 45.05 6.99
CA ARG A 556 33.41 45.80 8.26
C ARG A 556 32.87 45.08 9.53
N GLY A 557 33.68 44.18 10.08
CA GLY A 557 33.51 43.55 11.39
C GLY A 557 34.88 43.29 12.02
N ARG A 558 35.02 43.43 13.33
CA ARG A 558 36.29 43.25 14.07
C ARG A 558 36.65 41.76 14.23
N GLU A 559 37.97 41.52 14.13
CA GLU A 559 38.77 40.32 14.42
C GLU A 559 38.57 39.05 13.58
N VAL A 560 39.65 38.66 12.90
CA VAL A 560 39.93 37.33 12.37
C VAL A 560 41.08 36.80 13.20
N GLU A 561 40.92 35.71 13.95
CA GLU A 561 42.05 35.00 14.55
C GLU A 561 42.50 33.88 13.61
N PRO A 562 43.61 34.05 12.87
CA PRO A 562 44.27 32.91 12.24
C PRO A 562 44.98 32.09 13.32
N TRP A 563 44.63 30.81 13.44
CA TRP A 563 45.48 29.87 14.16
C TRP A 563 46.77 29.64 13.37
N GLY A 564 47.89 30.05 13.96
CA GLY A 564 49.22 29.85 13.43
C GLY A 564 49.85 28.52 13.84
N TRP A 565 50.64 28.01 12.90
CA TRP A 565 51.85 27.18 13.00
C TRP A 565 51.74 25.68 13.34
N GLY A 566 52.51 24.87 12.59
CA GLY A 566 52.88 23.49 12.93
C GLY A 566 52.96 22.57 11.72
#